data_AF-A0A7L0KJI0-F1
#
_entry.id   AF-A0A7L0KJI0-F1
#
_cell.length_a   1.000
_cell.length_b   1.000
_cell.length_c   1.000
_cell.angle_alpha   90.00
_cell.angle_beta   90.00
_cell.angle_gamma   90.00
#
_symmetry.space_group_name_H-M   'P 1'
#
loop_
_entity.id
_entity.type
_entity.pdbx_description
1 polymer ?
#
loop_
_entity_poly.entity_id
_entity_poly.type
_entity_poly.pdbx_seq_one_letter_code
_entity_poly.pdbx_strand_id
1 'polypeptide(L)'
;KTVYGANVIVFEGILAFANKELLKLLDMKVFVDTDSDIRLVRRLQRDIMERGRDIVGVIKQYNKFVKPAFEQYIEPTVQVADIVVPRGGENFVALDLIVQHVHSQLEKVRALASAHQGQPLPKTLSVLESTPQVRGMHTIIRNKDTTRDEFIFYSKRLMRLLIEHALSFLPLKSVTVETPQGTTYEGKRFHRQRITGVSILRAGETMEQALTAVCKDIRLGKILIQTNHDTGEPELHYLRLPKEISEDYVILMDSTVSTGAAAMMAVRVLLDHDVQEDRIFLLSLLMAEMGVHSVAYAFPRVRIITTAVDKRINEEFHIIPGIGNFGDRYFGTD
;
A
#
# COMPACT_ATOMS: atom_id res chain seq x y z
N LYS A 1 0.00 12.71 -11.98
CA LYS A 1 -0.29 12.78 -10.52
C LYS A 1 -0.36 11.35 -10.03
N THR A 2 0.44 10.99 -9.04
CA THR A 2 0.31 9.69 -8.35
C THR A 2 -0.91 9.75 -7.45
N VAL A 3 -1.79 8.75 -7.52
CA VAL A 3 -3.02 8.67 -6.73
C VAL A 3 -2.80 7.60 -5.66
N TYR A 4 -2.74 8.01 -4.40
CA TYR A 4 -2.61 7.10 -3.27
C TYR A 4 -3.95 6.97 -2.55
N GLY A 5 -4.25 5.79 -2.01
CA GLY A 5 -5.40 5.56 -1.13
C GLY A 5 -6.76 5.34 -1.80
N ALA A 6 -6.92 5.69 -3.08
CA ALA A 6 -8.20 5.53 -3.78
C ALA A 6 -8.61 4.06 -3.92
N ASN A 7 -9.81 3.73 -3.42
CA ASN A 7 -10.43 2.41 -3.62
C ASN A 7 -10.96 2.20 -5.04
N VAL A 8 -11.27 3.29 -5.75
CA VAL A 8 -11.79 3.28 -7.12
C VAL A 8 -11.02 4.31 -7.95
N ILE A 9 -10.47 3.88 -9.08
CA ILE A 9 -9.80 4.76 -10.04
C ILE A 9 -10.62 4.77 -11.34
N VAL A 10 -11.12 5.95 -11.72
CA VAL A 10 -11.82 6.13 -13.00
C VAL A 10 -10.82 6.58 -14.05
N PHE A 11 -10.60 5.74 -15.06
CA PHE A 11 -9.77 6.05 -16.21
C PHE A 11 -10.63 6.34 -17.44
N GLU A 12 -10.65 7.60 -17.88
CA GLU A 12 -11.45 8.05 -19.03
C GLU A 12 -10.56 8.36 -20.24
N GLY A 13 -10.97 7.90 -21.43
CA GLY A 13 -10.35 8.32 -22.68
C GLY A 13 -10.97 7.68 -23.93
N ILE A 14 -10.98 8.40 -25.04
CA ILE A 14 -11.54 7.94 -26.33
C ILE A 14 -10.81 6.72 -26.92
N LEU A 15 -9.60 6.42 -26.45
CA LEU A 15 -8.78 5.28 -26.86
C LEU A 15 -8.40 4.40 -25.67
N ALA A 16 -9.13 4.48 -24.54
CA ALA A 16 -8.80 3.74 -23.33
C ALA A 16 -8.69 2.23 -23.58
N PHE A 17 -9.52 1.68 -24.47
CA PHE A 17 -9.54 0.25 -24.79
C PHE A 17 -8.62 -0.16 -25.94
N ALA A 18 -7.87 0.78 -26.54
CA ALA A 18 -6.96 0.46 -27.65
C ALA A 18 -5.68 -0.23 -27.17
N ASN A 19 -5.26 -0.03 -25.92
CA ASN A 19 -4.03 -0.58 -25.36
C ASN A 19 -4.30 -1.90 -24.60
N LYS A 20 -3.74 -3.00 -25.10
CA LYS A 20 -3.90 -4.34 -24.51
C LYS A 20 -3.33 -4.48 -23.11
N GLU A 21 -2.22 -3.80 -22.79
CA GLU A 21 -1.67 -3.83 -21.44
C GLU A 21 -2.56 -3.07 -20.46
N LEU A 22 -3.18 -1.97 -20.90
CA LEU A 22 -4.13 -1.23 -20.08
C LEU A 22 -5.41 -2.04 -19.82
N LEU A 23 -5.92 -2.76 -20.82
CA LEU A 23 -7.08 -3.65 -20.66
C LEU A 23 -6.88 -4.73 -19.59
N LYS A 24 -5.64 -5.20 -19.38
CA LYS A 24 -5.33 -6.19 -18.32
C LYS A 24 -5.36 -5.59 -16.91
N LEU A 25 -5.24 -4.26 -16.79
CA LEU A 25 -5.24 -3.55 -15.51
C LEU A 25 -6.63 -3.05 -15.11
N LEU A 26 -7.61 -3.06 -16.03
CA LEU A 26 -8.95 -2.57 -15.76
C LEU A 26 -9.85 -3.68 -15.21
N ASP A 27 -10.34 -3.49 -13.98
CA ASP A 27 -11.31 -4.39 -13.35
C ASP A 27 -12.71 -4.29 -13.96
N MET A 28 -13.06 -3.14 -14.55
CA MET A 28 -14.35 -2.86 -15.15
C MET A 28 -14.18 -1.95 -16.38
N LYS A 29 -14.76 -2.35 -17.52
CA LYS A 29 -14.67 -1.67 -18.81
C LYS A 29 -16.04 -1.18 -19.24
N VAL A 30 -16.25 0.13 -19.15
CA VAL A 30 -17.50 0.80 -19.55
C VAL A 30 -17.32 1.51 -20.90
N PHE A 31 -18.13 1.13 -21.89
CA PHE A 31 -18.18 1.82 -23.18
C PHE A 31 -19.43 2.68 -23.24
N VAL A 32 -19.27 3.98 -23.50
CA VAL A 32 -20.41 4.89 -23.68
C VAL A 32 -20.76 4.96 -25.14
N ASP A 33 -21.92 4.41 -25.49
CA ASP A 33 -22.42 4.42 -26.86
C ASP A 33 -23.40 5.57 -27.09
N THR A 34 -23.25 6.26 -28.22
CA THR A 34 -24.07 7.42 -28.57
C THR A 34 -24.15 7.52 -30.09
N ASP A 35 -25.34 7.81 -30.59
CA ASP A 35 -25.59 7.89 -32.02
C ASP A 35 -24.71 8.94 -32.72
N SER A 36 -24.32 8.63 -33.96
CA SER A 36 -23.33 9.42 -34.72
C SER A 36 -23.81 10.86 -35.03
N ASP A 37 -25.12 11.03 -35.20
CA ASP A 37 -25.79 12.31 -35.42
C ASP A 37 -25.76 13.19 -34.15
N ILE A 38 -26.08 12.62 -32.97
CA ILE A 38 -25.99 13.31 -31.68
C ILE A 38 -24.55 13.75 -31.42
N ARG A 39 -23.58 12.87 -31.65
CA ARG A 39 -22.14 13.18 -31.49
C ARG A 39 -21.70 14.31 -32.44
N LEU A 40 -22.17 14.29 -33.68
CA LEU A 40 -21.90 15.34 -34.67
C LEU A 40 -22.52 16.68 -34.25
N VAL A 41 -23.79 16.70 -33.83
CA VAL A 41 -24.49 17.90 -33.38
C VAL A 41 -23.78 18.53 -32.18
N ARG A 42 -23.45 17.73 -31.15
CA ARG A 42 -22.69 18.22 -29.97
C ARG A 42 -21.35 18.81 -30.37
N ARG A 43 -20.65 18.19 -31.34
CA ARG A 43 -19.38 18.70 -31.86
C ARG A 43 -19.56 20.02 -32.61
N LEU A 44 -20.57 20.12 -33.47
CA LEU A 44 -20.86 21.33 -34.24
C LEU A 44 -21.17 22.50 -33.30
N GLN A 45 -22.05 22.30 -32.31
CA GLN A 45 -22.36 23.31 -31.30
C GLN A 45 -21.10 23.79 -30.59
N ARG A 46 -20.29 22.87 -30.05
CA ARG A 46 -19.05 23.20 -29.33
C ARG A 46 -18.03 23.92 -30.22
N ASP A 47 -17.73 23.38 -31.39
CA ASP A 47 -16.67 23.90 -32.26
C ASP A 47 -17.08 25.24 -32.93
N ILE A 48 -18.37 25.47 -33.18
CA ILE A 48 -18.88 26.73 -33.75
C ILE A 48 -19.10 27.78 -32.66
N MET A 49 -19.88 27.47 -31.62
CA MET A 49 -20.30 28.45 -30.61
C MET A 49 -19.19 28.79 -29.61
N GLU A 50 -18.44 27.80 -29.13
CA GLU A 50 -17.42 28.04 -28.10
C GLU A 50 -16.05 28.38 -28.69
N ARG A 51 -15.76 27.90 -29.91
CA ARG A 51 -14.43 28.00 -30.54
C ARG A 51 -14.40 28.86 -31.81
N GLY A 52 -15.54 29.41 -32.23
CA GLY A 52 -15.65 30.34 -33.35
C GLY A 52 -15.27 29.76 -34.72
N ARG A 53 -15.38 28.45 -34.92
CA ARG A 53 -15.01 27.80 -36.19
C ARG A 53 -16.15 27.87 -37.21
N ASP A 54 -15.78 27.91 -38.49
CA ASP A 54 -16.72 27.81 -39.60
C ASP A 54 -17.28 26.39 -39.78
N ILE A 55 -18.57 26.29 -40.11
CA ILE A 55 -19.31 25.04 -40.26
C ILE A 55 -18.73 24.14 -41.35
N VAL A 56 -18.30 24.71 -42.48
CA VAL A 56 -17.74 23.96 -43.62
C VAL A 56 -16.41 23.34 -43.19
N GLY A 57 -15.59 24.10 -42.46
CA GLY A 57 -14.33 23.62 -41.88
C GLY A 57 -14.53 22.46 -40.92
N VAL A 58 -15.50 22.55 -40.00
CA VAL A 58 -15.79 21.49 -39.01
C VAL A 58 -16.30 20.21 -39.68
N ILE A 59 -17.22 20.32 -40.64
CA ILE A 59 -17.74 19.16 -41.39
C ILE A 59 -16.62 18.49 -42.19
N LYS A 60 -15.77 19.27 -42.87
CA LYS A 60 -14.62 18.75 -43.61
C LYS A 60 -13.66 18.00 -42.70
N GLN A 61 -13.34 18.54 -41.52
CA GLN A 61 -12.50 17.87 -40.53
C GLN A 61 -13.15 16.58 -40.01
N TYR A 62 -14.46 16.62 -39.72
CA TYR A 62 -15.20 15.48 -39.21
C TYR A 62 -15.15 14.29 -40.18
N ASN A 63 -15.50 14.52 -41.44
CA ASN A 63 -15.50 13.48 -42.47
C ASN A 63 -14.10 12.98 -42.80
N LYS A 64 -13.10 13.87 -42.81
CA LYS A 64 -11.73 13.50 -43.18
C LYS A 64 -11.00 12.72 -42.10
N PHE A 65 -11.20 13.06 -40.82
CA PHE A 65 -10.36 12.55 -39.73
C PHE A 65 -11.14 11.92 -38.58
N VAL A 66 -12.28 12.50 -38.18
CA VAL A 66 -12.93 12.13 -36.92
C VAL A 66 -13.78 10.88 -37.08
N LYS A 67 -14.66 10.85 -38.09
CA LYS A 67 -15.52 9.70 -38.37
C LYS A 67 -14.70 8.45 -38.73
N PRO A 68 -13.72 8.50 -39.66
CA PRO A 68 -12.88 7.34 -39.95
C PRO A 68 -12.10 6.83 -38.74
N ALA A 69 -11.56 7.74 -37.91
CA ALA A 69 -10.82 7.32 -36.71
C ALA A 69 -11.73 6.63 -35.67
N PHE A 70 -12.97 7.09 -35.53
CA PHE A 70 -13.95 6.43 -34.66
C PHE A 70 -14.26 5.02 -35.17
N GLU A 71 -14.67 4.89 -36.43
CA GLU A 71 -15.05 3.61 -37.04
C GLU A 71 -13.89 2.60 -37.05
N GLN A 72 -12.66 3.07 -37.25
CA GLN A 72 -11.50 2.20 -37.33
C GLN A 72 -10.92 1.80 -35.96
N TYR A 73 -10.88 2.71 -34.99
CA TYR A 73 -10.11 2.52 -33.76
C TYR A 73 -10.93 2.53 -32.47
N ILE A 74 -12.12 3.11 -32.47
CA ILE A 74 -12.92 3.31 -31.24
C ILE A 74 -14.11 2.36 -31.23
N GLU A 75 -14.92 2.36 -32.28
CA GLU A 75 -16.13 1.52 -32.39
C GLU A 75 -15.85 0.02 -32.19
N PRO A 76 -14.79 -0.57 -32.78
CA PRO A 76 -14.51 -1.99 -32.59
C PRO A 76 -14.19 -2.35 -31.12
N THR A 77 -13.76 -1.38 -30.31
CA THR A 77 -13.42 -1.62 -28.90
C THR A 77 -14.64 -1.86 -28.00
N VAL A 78 -15.86 -1.65 -28.51
CA VAL A 78 -17.07 -2.04 -27.78
C VAL A 78 -17.10 -3.54 -27.45
N GLN A 79 -16.43 -4.37 -28.28
CA GLN A 79 -16.37 -5.83 -28.10
C GLN A 79 -15.62 -6.26 -26.84
N VAL A 80 -14.75 -5.41 -26.30
CA VAL A 80 -14.00 -5.68 -25.06
C VAL A 80 -14.63 -5.02 -23.84
N ALA A 81 -15.76 -4.34 -23.98
CA ALA A 81 -16.46 -3.68 -22.89
C ALA A 81 -17.28 -4.69 -22.08
N ASP A 82 -17.27 -4.54 -20.75
CA ASP A 82 -18.11 -5.33 -19.86
C ASP A 82 -19.53 -4.74 -19.79
N ILE A 83 -19.65 -3.41 -19.90
CA ILE A 83 -20.92 -2.67 -19.90
C ILE A 83 -20.93 -1.66 -21.04
N VAL A 84 -22.03 -1.64 -21.80
CA VAL A 84 -22.30 -0.61 -22.81
C VAL A 84 -23.43 0.28 -22.32
N VAL A 85 -23.16 1.58 -22.20
CA VAL A 85 -24.12 2.59 -21.75
C VAL A 85 -24.67 3.35 -22.95
N PRO A 86 -25.90 3.06 -23.41
CA PRO A 86 -26.50 3.78 -24.51
C PRO A 86 -26.94 5.18 -24.06
N ARG A 87 -26.79 6.16 -24.96
CA ARG A 87 -27.21 7.58 -24.80
C ARG A 87 -26.43 8.38 -23.74
N GLY A 88 -25.34 7.84 -23.22
CA GLY A 88 -24.44 8.54 -22.30
C GLY A 88 -25.07 8.90 -20.95
N GLY A 89 -24.65 10.05 -20.39
CA GLY A 89 -24.90 10.45 -18.99
C GLY A 89 -26.35 10.72 -18.60
N GLU A 90 -27.30 10.66 -19.53
CA GLU A 90 -28.74 10.77 -19.23
C GLU A 90 -29.37 9.42 -18.84
N ASN A 91 -28.61 8.33 -18.96
CA ASN A 91 -29.08 6.99 -18.62
C ASN A 91 -28.81 6.67 -17.14
N PHE A 92 -29.65 7.23 -16.26
CA PHE A 92 -29.57 7.04 -14.81
C PHE A 92 -29.64 5.56 -14.38
N VAL A 93 -30.39 4.73 -15.11
CA VAL A 93 -30.48 3.28 -14.83
C VAL A 93 -29.13 2.60 -15.05
N ALA A 94 -28.43 2.95 -16.12
CA ALA A 94 -27.09 2.43 -16.38
C ALA A 94 -26.05 2.93 -15.36
N LEU A 95 -26.18 4.18 -14.91
CA LEU A 95 -25.34 4.73 -13.84
C LEU A 95 -25.54 3.96 -12.53
N ASP A 96 -26.79 3.71 -12.12
CA ASP A 96 -27.09 2.96 -10.90
C ASP A 96 -26.53 1.52 -10.97
N LEU A 97 -26.63 0.87 -12.13
CA LEU A 97 -26.02 -0.45 -12.35
C LEU A 97 -24.49 -0.43 -12.20
N ILE A 98 -23.83 0.61 -12.73
CA ILE A 98 -22.38 0.78 -12.58
C ILE A 98 -22.02 0.97 -11.11
N VAL A 99 -22.74 1.85 -10.41
CA VAL A 99 -22.53 2.13 -8.98
C VAL A 99 -22.72 0.87 -8.14
N GLN A 100 -23.79 0.11 -8.37
CA GLN A 100 -24.03 -1.17 -7.69
C GLN A 100 -22.94 -2.20 -7.98
N HIS A 101 -22.46 -2.27 -9.22
CA HIS A 101 -21.38 -3.18 -9.58
C HIS A 101 -20.08 -2.83 -8.84
N VAL A 102 -19.72 -1.53 -8.82
CA VAL A 102 -18.56 -1.04 -8.08
C VAL A 102 -18.70 -1.37 -6.58
N HIS A 103 -19.86 -1.11 -5.98
CA HIS A 103 -20.11 -1.49 -4.59
C HIS A 103 -19.96 -3.00 -4.34
N SER A 104 -20.49 -3.84 -5.23
CA SER A 104 -20.36 -5.30 -5.11
C SER A 104 -18.91 -5.77 -5.21
N GLN A 105 -18.10 -5.17 -6.08
CA GLN A 105 -16.68 -5.48 -6.19
C GLN A 105 -15.90 -5.04 -4.94
N LEU A 106 -16.19 -3.83 -4.43
CA LEU A 106 -15.58 -3.34 -3.18
C LEU A 106 -15.96 -4.22 -1.98
N GLU A 107 -17.21 -4.66 -1.90
CA GLU A 107 -17.67 -5.58 -0.86
C GLU A 107 -17.01 -6.96 -0.97
N LYS A 108 -16.76 -7.49 -2.17
CA LYS A 108 -15.98 -8.74 -2.32
C LYS A 108 -14.56 -8.58 -1.80
N VAL A 109 -13.90 -7.46 -2.08
CA VAL A 109 -12.54 -7.17 -1.58
C VAL A 109 -12.54 -7.04 -0.05
N ARG A 110 -13.55 -6.37 0.53
CA ARG A 110 -13.72 -6.27 1.99
C ARG A 110 -14.08 -7.61 2.65
N ALA A 111 -14.99 -8.37 2.05
CA ALA A 111 -15.39 -9.69 2.53
C ALA A 111 -14.22 -10.69 2.47
N LEU A 112 -13.37 -10.60 1.44
CA LEU A 112 -12.11 -11.35 1.39
C LEU A 112 -11.21 -10.98 2.56
N ALA A 113 -11.05 -9.70 2.89
CA ALA A 113 -10.27 -9.29 4.07
C ALA A 113 -10.82 -9.87 5.39
N SER A 114 -12.15 -9.92 5.55
CA SER A 114 -12.84 -10.48 6.72
C SER A 114 -12.91 -12.03 6.75
N ALA A 115 -12.82 -12.69 5.59
CA ALA A 115 -12.89 -14.16 5.45
C ALA A 115 -11.60 -14.89 5.88
N HIS A 116 -10.57 -14.17 6.33
CA HIS A 116 -9.31 -14.75 6.80
C HIS A 116 -9.35 -15.30 8.23
N GLN A 117 -10.46 -15.17 8.96
CA GLN A 117 -10.57 -15.76 10.31
C GLN A 117 -10.44 -17.29 10.25
N GLY A 118 -9.28 -17.80 10.68
CA GLY A 118 -8.97 -19.23 10.72
C GLY A 118 -8.15 -19.77 9.55
N GLN A 119 -7.68 -18.93 8.63
CA GLN A 119 -6.68 -19.34 7.65
C GLN A 119 -5.29 -19.47 8.30
N PRO A 120 -4.41 -20.34 7.77
CA PRO A 120 -3.03 -20.41 8.24
C PRO A 120 -2.31 -19.09 7.95
N LEU A 121 -1.47 -18.65 8.89
CA LEU A 121 -0.69 -17.42 8.74
C LEU A 121 0.17 -17.47 7.45
N PRO A 122 0.32 -16.33 6.74
CA PRO A 122 1.08 -16.29 5.50
C PRO A 122 2.54 -16.71 5.67
N LYS A 123 3.12 -17.36 4.64
CA LYS A 123 4.53 -17.80 4.65
C LYS A 123 5.54 -16.65 4.73
N THR A 124 5.13 -15.44 4.36
CA THR A 124 5.94 -14.21 4.41
C THR A 124 6.02 -13.63 5.81
N LEU A 125 5.18 -14.08 6.75
CA LEU A 125 5.22 -13.70 8.15
C LEU A 125 6.32 -14.46 8.88
N SER A 126 7.16 -13.72 9.61
CA SER A 126 8.05 -14.26 10.63
C SER A 126 7.71 -13.64 11.99
N VAL A 127 7.37 -14.50 12.95
CA VAL A 127 7.14 -14.08 14.34
C VAL A 127 8.40 -14.38 15.15
N LEU A 128 8.88 -13.40 15.92
CA LEU A 128 9.97 -13.57 16.86
C LEU A 128 9.65 -14.72 17.83
N GLU A 129 10.67 -15.52 18.18
CA GLU A 129 10.49 -16.62 19.12
C GLU A 129 9.89 -16.14 20.45
N SER A 130 8.82 -16.80 20.89
CA SER A 130 8.09 -16.46 22.13
C SER A 130 8.78 -17.02 23.38
N THR A 131 10.01 -16.56 23.63
CA THR A 131 10.76 -16.95 24.83
C THR A 131 10.08 -16.40 26.11
N PRO A 132 10.37 -16.97 27.30
CA PRO A 132 9.83 -16.44 28.55
C PRO A 132 10.13 -14.94 28.78
N GLN A 133 11.29 -14.47 28.31
CA GLN A 133 11.65 -13.04 28.38
C GLN A 133 10.82 -12.19 27.43
N VAL A 134 10.64 -12.62 26.17
CA VAL A 134 9.78 -11.91 25.20
C VAL A 134 8.33 -11.85 25.72
N ARG A 135 7.83 -12.94 26.28
CA ARG A 135 6.50 -12.98 26.91
C ARG A 135 6.40 -12.04 28.11
N GLY A 136 7.40 -12.01 28.99
CA GLY A 136 7.44 -11.09 30.13
C GLY A 136 7.42 -9.62 29.70
N MET A 137 8.20 -9.25 28.67
CA MET A 137 8.18 -7.90 28.10
C MET A 137 6.80 -7.58 27.49
N HIS A 138 6.20 -8.52 26.76
CA HIS A 138 4.85 -8.37 26.26
C HIS A 138 3.82 -8.15 27.37
N THR A 139 3.90 -8.89 28.49
CA THR A 139 3.01 -8.71 29.64
C THR A 139 3.10 -7.28 30.18
N ILE A 140 4.31 -6.73 30.32
CA ILE A 140 4.52 -5.38 30.85
C ILE A 140 3.96 -4.33 29.88
N ILE A 141 4.32 -4.39 28.59
CA ILE A 141 3.82 -3.38 27.63
C ILE A 141 2.31 -3.51 27.37
N ARG A 142 1.68 -4.67 27.63
CA ARG A 142 0.23 -4.85 27.50
C ARG A 142 -0.54 -4.40 28.75
N ASN A 143 0.11 -4.36 29.91
CA ASN A 143 -0.56 -3.96 31.14
C ASN A 143 -0.93 -2.47 31.08
N LYS A 144 -2.22 -2.17 31.31
CA LYS A 144 -2.76 -0.81 31.34
C LYS A 144 -2.18 0.02 32.49
N ASP A 145 -1.78 -0.63 33.58
CA ASP A 145 -1.31 0.02 34.81
C ASP A 145 0.23 0.25 34.79
N THR A 146 0.91 -0.16 33.72
CA THR A 146 2.36 0.05 33.57
C THR A 146 2.68 1.53 33.34
N THR A 147 3.62 2.04 34.13
CA THR A 147 4.09 3.43 34.02
C THR A 147 4.72 3.71 32.66
N ARG A 148 4.66 4.97 32.21
CA ARG A 148 5.23 5.37 30.92
C ARG A 148 6.72 5.02 30.80
N ASP A 149 7.50 5.25 31.84
CA ASP A 149 8.94 5.00 31.82
C ASP A 149 9.26 3.52 31.65
N GLU A 150 8.54 2.64 32.36
CA GLU A 150 8.66 1.19 32.16
C GLU A 150 8.17 0.76 30.78
N PHE A 151 7.04 1.31 30.30
CA PHE A 151 6.50 1.01 28.98
C PHE A 151 7.53 1.34 27.88
N ILE A 152 8.16 2.52 27.94
CA ILE A 152 9.21 2.93 27.01
C ILE A 152 10.42 2.00 27.12
N PHE A 153 10.89 1.71 28.34
CA PHE A 153 12.05 0.86 28.57
C PHE A 153 11.88 -0.55 27.99
N TYR A 154 10.77 -1.22 28.32
CA TYR A 154 10.53 -2.57 27.84
C TYR A 154 10.16 -2.62 26.36
N SER A 155 9.47 -1.60 25.83
CA SER A 155 9.23 -1.47 24.39
C SER A 155 10.54 -1.37 23.63
N LYS A 156 11.49 -0.51 24.05
CA LYS A 156 12.81 -0.39 23.42
C LYS A 156 13.60 -1.70 23.45
N ARG A 157 13.53 -2.45 24.55
CA ARG A 157 14.18 -3.77 24.65
C ARG A 157 13.59 -4.75 23.64
N LEU A 158 12.27 -4.79 23.50
CA LEU A 158 11.59 -5.65 22.55
C LEU A 158 11.87 -5.23 21.10
N MET A 159 11.89 -3.92 20.80
CA MET A 159 12.26 -3.38 19.48
C MET A 159 13.66 -3.80 19.06
N ARG A 160 14.65 -3.80 19.97
CA ARG A 160 16.01 -4.28 19.65
C ARG A 160 16.01 -5.74 19.20
N LEU A 161 15.28 -6.61 19.92
CA LEU A 161 15.17 -8.02 19.53
C LEU A 161 14.47 -8.19 18.17
N LEU A 162 13.41 -7.43 17.94
CA LEU A 162 12.68 -7.44 16.67
C LEU A 162 13.60 -7.03 15.50
N ILE A 163 14.41 -5.99 15.68
CA ILE A 163 15.31 -5.48 14.65
C ILE A 163 16.43 -6.48 14.37
N GLU A 164 17.06 -7.05 15.39
CA GLU A 164 18.07 -8.11 15.21
C GLU A 164 17.51 -9.32 14.48
N HIS A 165 16.29 -9.74 14.84
CA HIS A 165 15.58 -10.81 14.13
C HIS A 165 15.31 -10.44 12.67
N ALA A 166 14.95 -9.19 12.38
CA ALA A 166 14.75 -8.73 11.02
C ALA A 166 16.04 -8.72 10.18
N LEU A 167 17.15 -8.27 10.76
CA LEU A 167 18.45 -8.24 10.09
C LEU A 167 18.95 -9.65 9.73
N SER A 168 18.52 -10.69 10.45
CA SER A 168 18.88 -12.09 10.14
C SER A 168 18.38 -12.57 8.76
N PHE A 169 17.37 -11.91 8.19
CA PHE A 169 16.81 -12.25 6.88
C PHE A 169 17.50 -11.55 5.70
N LEU A 170 18.48 -10.69 5.96
CA LEU A 170 19.26 -10.05 4.90
C LEU A 170 20.17 -11.07 4.20
N PRO A 171 20.45 -10.90 2.90
CA PRO A 171 21.33 -11.79 2.16
C PRO A 171 22.79 -11.63 2.58
N LEU A 172 23.25 -12.47 3.49
CA LEU A 172 24.65 -12.51 3.93
C LEU A 172 25.49 -13.37 2.99
N LYS A 173 26.70 -12.91 2.66
CA LYS A 173 27.70 -13.68 1.89
C LYS A 173 28.74 -14.27 2.81
N SER A 174 29.19 -15.50 2.52
CA SER A 174 30.34 -16.09 3.20
C SER A 174 31.59 -15.25 2.96
N VAL A 175 32.39 -15.08 4.01
CA VAL A 175 33.67 -14.37 3.95
C VAL A 175 34.64 -15.07 4.89
N THR A 176 35.88 -15.21 4.46
CA THR A 176 36.97 -15.69 5.30
C THR A 176 37.76 -14.50 5.82
N VAL A 177 38.03 -14.50 7.12
CA VAL A 177 38.90 -13.51 7.76
C VAL A 177 40.03 -14.22 8.48
N GLU A 178 41.16 -13.54 8.64
CA GLU A 178 42.26 -14.02 9.46
C GLU A 178 42.07 -13.47 10.88
N THR A 179 42.15 -14.36 11.88
CA THR A 179 42.09 -13.99 13.29
C THR A 179 43.42 -13.38 13.74
N PRO A 180 43.46 -12.63 14.86
CA PRO A 180 44.72 -12.17 15.44
C PRO A 180 45.73 -13.27 15.77
N GLN A 181 45.32 -14.54 15.82
CA GLN A 181 46.16 -15.72 16.04
C GLN A 181 46.71 -16.33 14.73
N GLY A 182 46.44 -15.71 13.57
CA GLY A 182 46.89 -16.20 12.25
C GLY A 182 46.09 -17.39 11.72
N THR A 183 44.93 -17.69 12.31
CA THR A 183 44.03 -18.76 11.82
C THR A 183 42.88 -18.19 11.02
N THR A 184 42.45 -18.91 9.99
CA THR A 184 41.30 -18.50 9.17
C THR A 184 39.98 -18.83 9.87
N TYR A 185 39.06 -17.87 9.90
CA TYR A 185 37.68 -18.04 10.37
C TYR A 185 36.70 -17.80 9.22
N GLU A 186 35.79 -18.74 9.00
CA GLU A 186 34.70 -18.59 8.03
C GLU A 186 33.49 -17.94 8.71
N GLY A 187 33.15 -16.74 8.26
CA GLY A 187 32.04 -15.96 8.76
C GLY A 187 31.09 -15.52 7.65
N LYS A 188 30.18 -14.61 8.02
CA LYS A 188 29.21 -14.02 7.10
C LYS A 188 29.27 -12.50 7.15
N ARG A 189 29.05 -11.85 6.01
CA ARG A 189 29.01 -10.39 5.89
C ARG A 189 27.89 -9.95 4.97
N PHE A 190 27.16 -8.92 5.39
CA PHE A 190 26.27 -8.19 4.51
C PHE A 190 27.10 -7.28 3.60
N HIS A 191 27.03 -7.47 2.28
CA HIS A 191 27.97 -6.85 1.34
C HIS A 191 27.27 -6.09 0.21
N ARG A 192 27.74 -4.86 -0.06
CA ARG A 192 27.35 -3.94 -1.16
C ARG A 192 25.94 -3.36 -1.15
N GLN A 193 25.03 -3.89 -0.35
CA GLN A 193 23.68 -3.36 -0.25
C GLN A 193 23.56 -2.42 0.95
N ARG A 194 22.77 -1.36 0.80
CA ARG A 194 22.48 -0.40 1.86
C ARG A 194 21.16 -0.80 2.54
N ILE A 195 21.03 -0.42 3.81
CA ILE A 195 19.79 -0.56 4.57
C ILE A 195 19.27 0.86 4.84
N THR A 196 17.98 1.07 4.66
CA THR A 196 17.29 2.30 5.01
C THR A 196 16.12 1.97 5.93
N GLY A 197 16.01 2.68 7.05
CA GLY A 197 14.82 2.65 7.90
C GLY A 197 13.77 3.62 7.39
N VAL A 198 12.50 3.25 7.37
CA VAL A 198 11.39 4.15 7.02
C VAL A 198 10.32 4.03 8.09
N SER A 199 10.01 5.13 8.77
CA SER A 199 9.01 5.15 9.83
C SER A 199 7.66 5.64 9.32
N ILE A 200 6.60 4.87 9.59
CA ILE A 200 5.22 5.34 9.47
C ILE A 200 4.90 6.17 10.71
N LEU A 201 4.72 7.47 10.53
CA LEU A 201 4.47 8.40 11.62
C LEU A 201 3.04 8.24 12.15
N ARG A 202 2.82 8.38 13.47
CA ARG A 202 3.80 8.74 14.52
C ARG A 202 4.48 7.53 15.16
N ALA A 203 3.78 6.40 15.28
CA ALA A 203 4.22 5.29 16.12
C ALA A 203 5.50 4.60 15.60
N GLY A 204 5.71 4.53 14.29
CA GLY A 204 6.94 3.97 13.70
C GLY A 204 8.22 4.72 14.05
N GLU A 205 8.14 6.00 14.44
CA GLU A 205 9.31 6.79 14.88
C GLU A 205 9.93 6.24 16.17
N THR A 206 9.13 5.59 17.01
CA THR A 206 9.59 5.04 18.29
C THR A 206 10.68 3.97 18.12
N MET A 207 10.72 3.30 16.96
CA MET A 207 11.70 2.27 16.63
C MET A 207 13.02 2.83 16.10
N GLU A 208 13.08 4.10 15.67
CA GLU A 208 14.28 4.68 15.03
C GLU A 208 15.50 4.58 15.95
N GLN A 209 15.35 4.91 17.24
CA GLN A 209 16.45 4.83 18.21
C GLN A 209 16.98 3.41 18.39
N ALA A 210 16.10 2.40 18.36
CA ALA A 210 16.49 1.01 18.46
C ALA A 210 17.22 0.58 17.17
N LEU A 211 16.77 1.04 16.01
CA LEU A 211 17.38 0.74 14.73
C LEU A 211 18.78 1.35 14.61
N THR A 212 18.94 2.62 14.95
CA THR A 212 20.25 3.30 14.91
C THR A 212 21.24 2.76 15.93
N ALA A 213 20.75 2.11 17.01
CA ALA A 213 21.61 1.47 18.00
C ALA A 213 22.21 0.14 17.49
N VAL A 214 21.56 -0.51 16.51
CA VAL A 214 22.02 -1.79 15.92
C VAL A 214 22.71 -1.56 14.58
N CYS A 215 22.16 -0.67 13.74
CA CYS A 215 22.68 -0.34 12.41
C CYS A 215 23.39 1.02 12.45
N LYS A 216 24.72 1.00 12.38
CA LYS A 216 25.52 2.23 12.28
C LYS A 216 25.31 2.91 10.92
N ASP A 217 25.23 4.24 10.93
CA ASP A 217 25.13 5.10 9.73
C ASP A 217 23.91 4.80 8.83
N ILE A 218 22.84 4.27 9.40
CA ILE A 218 21.59 4.00 8.68
C ILE A 218 20.87 5.30 8.28
N ARG A 219 20.32 5.32 7.07
CA ARG A 219 19.49 6.44 6.58
C ARG A 219 18.05 6.24 7.04
N LEU A 220 17.38 7.33 7.39
CA LEU A 220 15.99 7.33 7.85
C LEU A 220 15.10 8.11 6.89
N GLY A 221 13.99 7.48 6.49
CA GLY A 221 12.87 8.09 5.79
C GLY A 221 11.64 8.17 6.69
N LYS A 222 10.73 9.08 6.38
CA LYS A 222 9.49 9.31 7.13
C LYS A 222 8.31 9.39 6.18
N ILE A 223 7.23 8.68 6.53
CA ILE A 223 5.95 8.70 5.82
C ILE A 223 4.87 9.01 6.85
N LEU A 224 4.09 10.07 6.64
CA LEU A 224 2.89 10.35 7.45
C LEU A 224 1.66 9.92 6.67
N ILE A 225 0.97 8.92 7.19
CA ILE A 225 -0.32 8.46 6.68
C ILE A 225 -1.35 8.68 7.78
N GLN A 226 -2.46 9.32 7.43
CA GLN A 226 -3.59 9.49 8.33
C GLN A 226 -4.85 9.00 7.64
N THR A 227 -5.73 8.35 8.39
CA THR A 227 -7.03 7.97 7.88
C THR A 227 -7.92 9.21 7.88
N ASN A 228 -8.49 9.54 6.73
CA ASN A 228 -9.49 10.59 6.62
C ASN A 228 -10.76 10.16 7.38
N HIS A 229 -11.23 11.00 8.30
CA HIS A 229 -12.37 10.70 9.15
C HIS A 229 -13.71 10.65 8.41
N ASP A 230 -13.83 11.35 7.28
CA ASP A 230 -15.05 11.39 6.48
C ASP A 230 -15.15 10.18 5.54
N THR A 231 -14.03 9.79 4.92
CA THR A 231 -14.00 8.71 3.91
C THR A 231 -13.57 7.35 4.48
N GLY A 232 -12.86 7.34 5.62
CA GLY A 232 -12.21 6.15 6.16
C GLY A 232 -11.01 5.67 5.35
N GLU A 233 -10.59 6.42 4.31
CA GLU A 233 -9.46 6.05 3.45
C GLU A 233 -8.13 6.60 4.02
N PRO A 234 -7.01 5.86 3.87
CA PRO A 234 -5.70 6.37 4.25
C PRO A 234 -5.19 7.39 3.24
N GLU A 235 -4.67 8.52 3.72
CA GLU A 235 -4.14 9.63 2.92
C GLU A 235 -2.68 9.93 3.26
N LEU A 236 -1.89 10.31 2.24
CA LEU A 236 -0.46 10.62 2.38
C LEU A 236 -0.31 12.11 2.65
N HIS A 237 0.04 12.48 3.87
CA HIS A 237 0.20 13.88 4.27
C HIS A 237 1.64 14.37 4.20
N TYR A 238 2.61 13.48 4.41
CA TYR A 238 4.02 13.84 4.39
C TYR A 238 4.88 12.68 3.89
N LEU A 239 5.89 13.01 3.09
CA LEU A 239 6.84 12.06 2.56
C LEU A 239 8.24 12.67 2.52
N ARG A 240 9.20 11.99 3.15
CA ARG A 240 10.62 12.30 3.01
C ARG A 240 11.43 11.02 3.03
N LEU A 241 11.89 10.59 1.86
CA LEU A 241 12.72 9.39 1.70
C LEU A 241 14.17 9.77 1.39
N PRO A 242 15.16 8.96 1.78
CA PRO A 242 16.54 9.11 1.31
C PRO A 242 16.63 9.04 -0.22
N LYS A 243 17.59 9.76 -0.79
CA LYS A 243 17.92 9.65 -2.23
C LYS A 243 18.40 8.23 -2.54
N GLU A 244 18.06 7.71 -3.71
CA GLU A 244 18.46 6.36 -4.18
C GLU A 244 17.97 5.22 -3.27
N ILE A 245 16.77 5.35 -2.70
CA ILE A 245 16.18 4.28 -1.86
C ILE A 245 15.88 3.00 -2.67
N SER A 246 15.74 3.09 -3.99
CA SER A 246 15.40 1.98 -4.88
C SER A 246 16.40 0.81 -4.85
N GLU A 247 17.65 1.06 -4.48
CA GLU A 247 18.69 0.03 -4.39
C GLU A 247 18.78 -0.64 -3.01
N ASP A 248 18.10 -0.09 -2.01
CA ASP A 248 18.25 -0.47 -0.62
C ASP A 248 17.33 -1.62 -0.19
N TYR A 249 17.70 -2.26 0.92
CA TYR A 249 16.73 -2.98 1.76
C TYR A 249 16.04 -1.97 2.68
N VAL A 250 14.71 -1.97 2.65
CA VAL A 250 13.90 -1.01 3.41
C VAL A 250 13.29 -1.70 4.62
N ILE A 251 13.64 -1.23 5.81
CA ILE A 251 13.01 -1.61 7.07
C ILE A 251 11.87 -0.61 7.33
N LEU A 252 10.66 -0.97 6.91
CA LEU A 252 9.45 -0.20 7.11
C LEU A 252 8.90 -0.47 8.52
N MET A 253 8.84 0.55 9.36
CA MET A 253 8.55 0.43 10.78
C MET A 253 7.22 1.07 11.15
N ASP A 254 6.39 0.30 11.85
CA ASP A 254 5.20 0.76 12.56
C ASP A 254 5.15 0.05 13.92
N SER A 255 4.54 0.63 14.96
CA SER A 255 4.49 -0.06 16.26
C SER A 255 3.40 -1.11 16.34
N THR A 256 2.28 -0.87 15.65
CA THR A 256 1.10 -1.74 15.66
C THR A 256 0.46 -1.76 14.28
N VAL A 257 0.12 -2.95 13.77
CA VAL A 257 -0.59 -3.09 12.50
C VAL A 257 -1.95 -3.74 12.76
N SER A 258 -3.01 -2.93 12.79
CA SER A 258 -4.39 -3.40 12.96
C SER A 258 -4.99 -3.90 11.64
N THR A 259 -5.53 -3.00 10.82
CA THR A 259 -6.15 -3.34 9.54
C THR A 259 -5.14 -3.55 8.42
N GLY A 260 -3.92 -3.06 8.60
CA GLY A 260 -2.90 -3.03 7.54
C GLY A 260 -3.03 -1.85 6.58
N ALA A 261 -4.04 -0.98 6.68
CA ALA A 261 -4.28 0.10 5.72
C ALA A 261 -3.09 1.05 5.54
N ALA A 262 -2.55 1.57 6.66
CA ALA A 262 -1.38 2.46 6.63
C ALA A 262 -0.12 1.74 6.12
N ALA A 263 0.11 0.50 6.55
CA ALA A 263 1.24 -0.31 6.10
C ALA A 263 1.16 -0.60 4.59
N MET A 264 -0.01 -0.98 4.08
CA MET A 264 -0.23 -1.21 2.65
C MET A 264 0.04 0.05 1.83
N MET A 265 -0.44 1.20 2.29
CA MET A 265 -0.19 2.47 1.62
C MET A 265 1.29 2.87 1.64
N ALA A 266 1.98 2.67 2.77
CA ALA A 266 3.41 2.92 2.86
C ALA A 266 4.21 2.00 1.92
N VAL A 267 3.83 0.72 1.80
CA VAL A 267 4.43 -0.20 0.82
C VAL A 267 4.20 0.31 -0.60
N ARG A 268 2.97 0.74 -0.96
CA ARG A 268 2.70 1.34 -2.29
C ARG A 268 3.59 2.54 -2.58
N VAL A 269 3.73 3.45 -1.61
CA VAL A 269 4.64 4.61 -1.74
C VAL A 269 6.07 4.16 -2.01
N LEU A 270 6.57 3.13 -1.31
CA LEU A 270 7.92 2.62 -1.56
C LEU A 270 8.07 2.01 -2.97
N LEU A 271 7.07 1.26 -3.44
CA LEU A 271 7.06 0.69 -4.80
C LEU A 271 7.04 1.79 -5.87
N ASP A 272 6.28 2.87 -5.66
CA ASP A 272 6.24 4.04 -6.55
C ASP A 272 7.58 4.81 -6.58
N HIS A 273 8.45 4.55 -5.61
CA HIS A 273 9.84 5.04 -5.54
C HIS A 273 10.87 3.97 -5.95
N ASP A 274 10.45 2.99 -6.76
CA ASP A 274 11.26 1.93 -7.37
C ASP A 274 11.93 0.98 -6.36
N VAL A 275 11.47 0.94 -5.11
CA VAL A 275 11.92 -0.08 -4.15
C VAL A 275 11.37 -1.43 -4.56
N GLN A 276 12.22 -2.45 -4.62
CA GLN A 276 11.79 -3.81 -4.95
C GLN A 276 10.98 -4.41 -3.80
N GLU A 277 9.83 -5.01 -4.12
CA GLU A 277 8.89 -5.56 -3.14
C GLU A 277 9.53 -6.59 -2.19
N ASP A 278 10.42 -7.45 -2.71
CA ASP A 278 11.16 -8.47 -1.94
C ASP A 278 12.28 -7.89 -1.05
N ARG A 279 12.55 -6.59 -1.15
CA ARG A 279 13.49 -5.84 -0.30
C ARG A 279 12.81 -5.01 0.77
N ILE A 280 11.48 -5.07 0.87
CA ILE A 280 10.71 -4.36 1.89
C ILE A 280 10.42 -5.31 3.06
N PHE A 281 10.90 -4.92 4.24
CA PHE A 281 10.72 -5.63 5.49
C PHE A 281 9.79 -4.80 6.38
N LEU A 282 8.54 -5.25 6.56
CA LEU A 282 7.57 -4.58 7.42
C LEU A 282 7.72 -5.08 8.86
N LEU A 283 8.13 -4.21 9.77
CA LEU A 283 8.33 -4.49 11.19
C LEU A 283 7.22 -3.90 12.03
N SER A 284 6.71 -4.70 12.99
CA SER A 284 5.81 -4.23 14.04
C SER A 284 5.97 -4.99 15.35
N LEU A 285 5.76 -4.34 16.50
CA LEU A 285 5.72 -5.05 17.79
C LEU A 285 4.47 -5.93 17.91
N LEU A 286 3.37 -5.50 17.30
CA LEU A 286 2.12 -6.25 17.36
C LEU A 286 1.36 -6.12 16.05
N MET A 287 0.84 -7.23 15.54
CA MET A 287 -0.05 -7.23 14.39
C MET A 287 -1.33 -7.99 14.70
N ALA A 288 -2.45 -7.57 14.12
CA ALA A 288 -3.64 -8.40 14.07
C ALA A 288 -3.55 -9.39 12.89
N GLU A 289 -4.12 -10.59 13.03
CA GLU A 289 -4.17 -11.58 11.94
C GLU A 289 -4.72 -10.96 10.64
N MET A 290 -5.80 -10.18 10.73
CA MET A 290 -6.40 -9.50 9.58
C MET A 290 -5.44 -8.53 8.87
N GLY A 291 -4.63 -7.78 9.62
CA GLY A 291 -3.63 -6.87 9.07
C GLY A 291 -2.50 -7.62 8.36
N VAL A 292 -2.05 -8.73 8.96
CA VAL A 292 -1.04 -9.61 8.34
C VAL A 292 -1.55 -10.17 7.03
N HIS A 293 -2.76 -10.72 7.00
CA HIS A 293 -3.35 -11.29 5.79
C HIS A 293 -3.55 -10.23 4.71
N SER A 294 -4.08 -9.06 5.06
CA SER A 294 -4.29 -7.96 4.12
C SER A 294 -3.00 -7.52 3.44
N VAL A 295 -1.93 -7.32 4.21
CA VAL A 295 -0.62 -6.93 3.67
C VAL A 295 -0.01 -8.05 2.83
N ALA A 296 -0.03 -9.30 3.31
CA ALA A 296 0.57 -10.43 2.59
C ALA A 296 -0.16 -10.75 1.28
N TYR A 297 -1.48 -10.56 1.24
CA TYR A 297 -2.28 -10.74 0.03
C TYR A 297 -1.97 -9.66 -1.00
N ALA A 298 -1.90 -8.39 -0.56
CA ALA A 298 -1.61 -7.27 -1.46
C ALA A 298 -0.15 -7.26 -1.95
N PHE A 299 0.79 -7.71 -1.10
CA PHE A 299 2.22 -7.66 -1.37
C PHE A 299 2.89 -9.01 -0.98
N PRO A 300 2.74 -10.05 -1.81
CA PRO A 300 3.17 -11.40 -1.49
C PRO A 300 4.69 -11.58 -1.38
N ARG A 301 5.49 -10.58 -1.76
CA ARG A 301 6.96 -10.64 -1.62
C ARG A 301 7.49 -9.79 -0.46
N VAL A 302 6.67 -8.94 0.14
CA VAL A 302 7.04 -8.19 1.36
C VAL A 302 7.26 -9.18 2.50
N ARG A 303 8.36 -9.02 3.24
CA ARG A 303 8.62 -9.81 4.45
C ARG A 303 7.98 -9.13 5.64
N ILE A 304 7.05 -9.80 6.30
CA ILE A 304 6.33 -9.28 7.47
C ILE A 304 6.98 -9.85 8.72
N ILE A 305 7.39 -8.99 9.66
CA ILE A 305 8.17 -9.39 10.83
C ILE A 305 7.55 -8.77 12.07
N THR A 306 7.22 -9.59 13.06
CA THR A 306 6.61 -9.09 14.29
C THR A 306 7.00 -9.87 15.53
N THR A 307 6.75 -9.34 16.72
CA THR A 307 6.99 -10.06 17.97
C THR A 307 5.75 -10.80 18.49
N ALA A 308 4.54 -10.41 18.06
CA ALA A 308 3.31 -11.11 18.39
C ALA A 308 2.21 -10.87 17.34
N VAL A 309 1.31 -11.84 17.21
CA VAL A 309 0.09 -11.73 16.41
C VAL A 309 -1.12 -12.00 17.28
N ASP A 310 -2.08 -11.08 17.28
CA ASP A 310 -3.33 -11.18 18.02
C ASP A 310 -4.50 -11.47 17.04
N LYS A 311 -5.51 -12.18 17.54
CA LYS A 311 -6.55 -12.78 16.68
C LYS A 311 -7.60 -11.79 16.17
N ARG A 312 -7.91 -10.75 16.93
CA ARG A 312 -9.10 -9.93 16.70
C ARG A 312 -8.76 -8.45 16.69
N ILE A 313 -9.62 -7.72 16.00
CA ILE A 313 -9.78 -6.28 16.15
C ILE A 313 -11.19 -6.01 16.69
N ASN A 314 -11.39 -4.90 17.40
CA ASN A 314 -12.72 -4.44 17.79
C ASN A 314 -13.32 -3.51 16.70
N GLU A 315 -14.52 -2.97 16.96
CA GLU A 315 -15.24 -2.07 16.04
C GLU A 315 -14.50 -0.74 15.78
N GLU A 316 -13.62 -0.34 16.70
CA GLU A 316 -12.77 0.85 16.59
C GLU A 316 -11.41 0.53 15.91
N PHE A 317 -11.25 -0.67 15.35
CA PHE A 317 -10.01 -1.16 14.74
C PHE A 317 -8.81 -1.28 15.69
N HIS A 318 -9.04 -1.33 16.99
CA HIS A 318 -8.03 -1.67 17.99
C HIS A 318 -7.80 -3.18 18.05
N ILE A 319 -6.53 -3.59 18.13
CA ILE A 319 -6.13 -5.00 18.28
C ILE A 319 -6.57 -5.50 19.65
N ILE A 320 -7.09 -6.74 19.75
CA ILE A 320 -7.52 -7.37 21.00
C ILE A 320 -6.81 -8.74 21.17
N PRO A 321 -6.17 -9.02 22.32
CA PRO A 321 -6.10 -8.20 23.55
C PRO A 321 -5.27 -6.92 23.43
N GLY A 322 -4.40 -6.78 22.42
CA GLY A 322 -3.78 -5.50 22.09
C GLY A 322 -2.82 -4.91 23.12
N ILE A 323 -2.45 -3.66 22.89
CA ILE A 323 -1.59 -2.83 23.77
C ILE A 323 -2.17 -1.40 23.97
N GLY A 324 -3.41 -1.16 23.53
CA GLY A 324 -3.98 0.19 23.40
C GLY A 324 -3.35 0.99 22.26
N ASN A 325 -3.50 2.32 22.29
CA ASN A 325 -2.78 3.19 21.36
C ASN A 325 -1.31 3.29 21.77
N PHE A 326 -0.44 2.64 20.98
CA PHE A 326 0.99 2.60 21.29
C PHE A 326 1.63 3.99 21.26
N GLY A 327 1.27 4.81 20.26
CA GLY A 327 1.84 6.14 20.09
C GLY A 327 1.54 7.02 21.28
N ASP A 328 0.29 7.05 21.72
CA ASP A 328 -0.11 7.83 22.88
C ASP A 328 0.64 7.35 24.12
N ARG A 329 0.58 6.06 24.46
CA ARG A 329 1.25 5.51 25.65
C ARG A 329 2.77 5.77 25.66
N TYR A 330 3.40 5.78 24.49
CA TYR A 330 4.83 6.02 24.36
C TYR A 330 5.19 7.50 24.50
N PHE A 331 4.42 8.41 23.89
CA PHE A 331 4.67 9.84 23.92
C PHE A 331 4.01 10.57 25.11
N GLY A 332 3.09 9.92 25.80
CA GLY A 332 2.23 10.49 26.84
C GLY A 332 1.24 11.51 26.27
N THR A 333 0.51 11.13 25.22
CA THR A 333 -0.54 11.97 24.59
C THR A 333 -1.96 11.44 24.78
N ASP A 334 -2.12 10.48 25.71
CA ASP A 334 -3.37 9.83 26.12
C ASP A 334 -4.35 10.79 26.82
#